data_AF-A0A4R2A259-F1
#
_entry.id   AF-A0A4R2A259-F1
#
_cell.length_a   1.000
_cell.length_b   1.000
_cell.length_c   1.000
_cell.angle_alpha   90.00
_cell.angle_beta   90.00
_cell.angle_gamma   90.00
#
_symmetry.space_group_name_H-M   'P 1'
#
loop_
_entity.id
_entity.type
_entity.pdbx_description
1 polymer ?
#
loop_
_entity_poly.entity_id
_entity_poly.type
_entity_poly.pdbx_seq_one_letter_code
_entity_poly.pdbx_strand_id
1 'polypeptide(L)'
;MKIRIALPLFLCIVMTVCSVTAAKAFPADLIGTGHENESRNELLRLDETAAALYEAAYTNNRQAGYKYVQQLDKLMNKSDIRQAGQAAGWKLMDESIASITYTLKNGKVTSDWLTAAARIHLTTDALLRPDHALWLQYEKVMLEDLERVNRSWNRQTDDGAIAARAAMNSFNQHLSRIEAAASMQRPTERIDELRDRMQYTNVLLEAGMKGQTKQDWTDNSISDLEFSVNRLFDNGQPQDEEPVVAPIGEAHPISWILLLGAIIMAVLTYTGWRKYKQQPYGVKPLS
;
A
#
# COMPACT_ATOMS: atom_id res chain seq x y z
N MET A 1 16.34 4.09 63.72
CA MET A 1 17.18 3.84 62.52
C MET A 1 16.38 3.25 61.35
N LYS A 2 15.28 3.89 60.90
CA LYS A 2 14.45 3.40 59.76
C LYS A 2 14.48 4.32 58.52
N ILE A 3 15.13 5.48 58.60
CA ILE A 3 15.09 6.52 57.55
C ILE A 3 16.33 6.49 56.62
N ARG A 4 17.40 5.78 56.98
CA ARG A 4 18.66 5.79 56.21
C ARG A 4 18.71 4.81 55.03
N ILE A 5 17.73 3.93 54.88
CA ILE A 5 17.69 2.91 53.80
C ILE A 5 16.66 3.26 52.72
N ALA A 6 15.67 4.12 53.02
CA ALA A 6 14.67 4.56 52.04
C ALA A 6 15.22 5.58 51.02
N LEU A 7 16.22 6.37 51.41
CA LEU A 7 16.83 7.40 50.56
C LEU A 7 17.54 6.86 49.30
N PRO A 8 18.40 5.83 49.37
CA PRO A 8 19.05 5.30 48.16
C PRO A 8 18.08 4.57 47.22
N LEU A 9 17.01 3.96 47.77
CA LEU A 9 16.04 3.20 46.98
C LEU A 9 15.11 4.12 46.18
N PHE A 10 14.73 5.27 46.75
CA PHE A 10 13.98 6.30 46.02
C PHE A 10 14.82 6.98 44.93
N LEU A 11 16.12 7.18 45.19
CA LEU A 11 17.03 7.82 44.24
C LEU A 11 17.31 6.94 43.01
N CYS A 12 17.37 5.62 43.18
CA CYS A 12 17.48 4.68 42.04
C CYS A 12 16.23 4.66 41.15
N ILE A 13 15.03 4.75 41.73
CA ILE A 13 13.77 4.75 40.96
C ILE A 13 13.62 6.04 40.13
N VAL A 14 13.99 7.19 40.70
CA VAL A 14 13.96 8.48 39.98
C VAL A 14 14.99 8.51 38.84
N MET A 15 16.16 7.91 39.03
CA MET A 15 17.20 7.89 38.00
C MET A 15 16.84 7.02 36.78
N THR A 16 16.09 5.93 36.98
CA THR A 16 15.60 5.09 35.87
C THR A 16 14.46 5.73 35.06
N VAL A 17 13.68 6.64 35.65
CA VAL A 17 12.58 7.33 34.94
C VAL A 17 13.10 8.50 34.10
N CYS A 18 14.17 9.19 34.51
CA CYS A 18 14.73 10.31 33.74
C CYS A 18 15.59 9.91 32.53
N SER A 19 16.03 8.64 32.41
CA SER A 19 16.83 8.18 31.27
C SER A 19 16.00 7.73 30.05
N VAL A 20 14.67 7.64 30.16
CA VAL A 20 13.79 7.17 29.07
C VAL A 20 13.25 8.32 28.19
N THR A 21 13.44 9.58 28.59
CA THR A 21 12.93 10.75 27.84
C THR A 21 14.00 11.55 27.08
N ALA A 22 15.23 11.03 26.98
CA ALA A 22 16.36 11.73 26.34
C ALA A 22 16.85 11.06 25.04
N ALA A 23 15.95 10.41 24.30
CA ALA A 23 16.25 9.89 22.97
C ALA A 23 15.33 10.54 21.94
N LYS A 24 15.97 11.23 20.97
CA LYS A 24 15.44 11.86 19.75
C LYS A 24 14.96 13.31 19.86
N ALA A 25 15.94 14.22 19.95
CA ALA A 25 15.88 15.46 19.18
C ALA A 25 17.09 15.46 18.24
N PHE A 26 16.90 14.91 17.03
CA PHE A 26 17.81 15.18 15.92
C PHE A 26 17.52 16.61 15.44
N PRO A 27 18.54 17.46 15.22
CA PRO A 27 18.33 18.74 14.56
C PRO A 27 17.96 18.45 13.11
N ALA A 28 16.74 18.80 12.71
CA ALA A 28 16.33 18.79 11.32
C ALA A 28 17.16 19.83 10.55
N ASP A 29 17.91 19.37 9.57
CA ASP A 29 18.59 20.19 8.57
C ASP A 29 17.59 21.14 7.89
N LEU A 30 17.86 22.44 8.02
CA LEU A 30 17.01 23.54 7.56
C LEU A 30 17.33 23.99 6.11
N ILE A 31 17.87 23.10 5.27
CA ILE A 31 18.37 23.45 3.93
C ILE A 31 17.66 22.68 2.78
N GLY A 32 16.81 21.68 3.07
CA GLY A 32 16.15 20.86 2.02
C GLY A 32 14.73 21.26 1.60
N THR A 33 14.03 22.10 2.37
CA THR A 33 12.57 22.23 2.23
C THR A 33 12.11 23.09 1.04
N GLY A 34 12.98 23.87 0.41
CA GLY A 34 12.58 24.76 -0.69
C GLY A 34 12.19 23.99 -1.96
N HIS A 35 13.07 23.11 -2.41
CA HIS A 35 12.90 22.36 -3.66
C HIS A 35 11.85 21.25 -3.52
N GLU A 36 11.83 20.53 -2.39
CA GLU A 36 10.80 19.51 -2.11
C GLU A 36 9.39 20.10 -2.06
N ASN A 37 9.23 21.30 -1.47
CA ASN A 37 7.94 21.98 -1.44
C ASN A 37 7.52 22.50 -2.82
N GLU A 38 8.47 22.95 -3.65
CA GLU A 38 8.18 23.39 -5.03
C GLU A 38 7.70 22.20 -5.88
N SER A 39 8.44 21.09 -5.92
CA SER A 39 8.03 19.88 -6.64
C SER A 39 6.69 19.32 -6.14
N ARG A 40 6.45 19.35 -4.83
CA ARG A 40 5.16 18.95 -4.25
C ARG A 40 4.01 19.86 -4.68
N ASN A 41 4.23 21.17 -4.73
CA ASN A 41 3.24 22.13 -5.23
C ASN A 41 2.93 21.92 -6.72
N GLU A 42 3.92 21.52 -7.51
CA GLU A 42 3.71 21.17 -8.91
C GLU A 42 2.91 19.88 -9.09
N LEU A 43 3.19 18.85 -8.27
CA LEU A 43 2.39 17.63 -8.21
C LEU A 43 0.94 17.90 -7.76
N LEU A 44 0.74 18.79 -6.80
CA LEU A 44 -0.61 19.23 -6.40
C LEU A 44 -1.37 19.87 -7.56
N ARG A 45 -0.73 20.78 -8.31
CA ARG A 45 -1.34 21.40 -9.49
C ARG A 45 -1.64 20.38 -10.59
N LEU A 46 -0.77 19.39 -10.75
CA LEU A 46 -0.96 18.30 -11.70
C LEU A 46 -2.20 17.47 -11.33
N ASP A 47 -2.33 17.09 -10.05
CA ASP A 47 -3.50 16.35 -9.54
C ASP A 47 -4.79 17.15 -9.65
N GLU A 48 -4.80 18.43 -9.26
CA GLU A 48 -5.96 19.31 -9.41
C GLU A 48 -6.39 19.46 -10.88
N THR A 49 -5.43 19.60 -11.80
CA THR A 49 -5.72 19.70 -13.23
C THR A 49 -6.27 18.39 -13.78
N ALA A 50 -5.75 17.24 -13.32
CA ALA A 50 -6.25 15.93 -13.71
C ALA A 50 -7.66 15.63 -13.16
N ALA A 51 -7.94 16.04 -11.91
CA ALA A 51 -9.27 15.97 -11.33
C ALA A 51 -10.27 16.85 -12.11
N ALA A 52 -9.88 18.06 -12.47
CA ALA A 52 -10.70 18.95 -13.29
C ALA A 52 -10.91 18.42 -14.72
N LEU A 53 -9.92 17.72 -15.29
CA LEU A 53 -10.06 17.01 -16.55
C LEU A 53 -11.07 15.87 -16.45
N TYR A 54 -11.01 15.07 -15.38
CA TYR A 54 -11.96 13.99 -15.13
C TYR A 54 -13.38 14.52 -14.98
N GLU A 55 -13.57 15.59 -14.20
CA GLU A 55 -14.87 16.25 -14.06
C GLU A 55 -15.39 16.77 -15.42
N ALA A 56 -14.53 17.40 -16.22
CA ALA A 56 -14.90 17.84 -17.56
C ALA A 56 -15.29 16.66 -18.47
N ALA A 57 -14.67 15.51 -18.31
CA ALA A 57 -15.05 14.29 -19.04
C ALA A 57 -16.41 13.76 -18.57
N TYR A 58 -16.63 13.75 -17.26
CA TYR A 58 -17.88 13.33 -16.63
C TYR A 58 -19.06 14.21 -17.06
N THR A 59 -18.89 15.54 -17.08
CA THR A 59 -19.92 16.49 -17.53
C THR A 59 -19.95 16.70 -19.05
N ASN A 60 -19.15 15.95 -19.82
CA ASN A 60 -19.01 16.10 -21.27
C ASN A 60 -18.62 17.52 -21.74
N ASN A 61 -17.90 18.29 -20.93
CA ASN A 61 -17.45 19.62 -21.28
C ASN A 61 -16.14 19.55 -22.09
N ARG A 62 -16.27 19.36 -23.41
CA ARG A 62 -15.13 19.24 -24.33
C ARG A 62 -14.20 20.46 -24.33
N GLN A 63 -14.76 21.67 -24.20
CA GLN A 63 -13.97 22.91 -24.18
C GLN A 63 -13.08 22.96 -22.94
N ALA A 64 -13.64 22.65 -21.77
CA ALA A 64 -12.87 22.52 -20.54
C ALA A 64 -11.86 21.37 -20.63
N GLY A 65 -12.25 20.22 -21.19
CA GLY A 65 -11.37 19.09 -21.42
C GLY A 65 -10.11 19.46 -22.20
N TYR A 66 -10.26 20.18 -23.32
CA TYR A 66 -9.14 20.69 -24.10
C TYR A 66 -8.20 21.60 -23.31
N LYS A 67 -8.78 22.53 -22.55
CA LYS A 67 -8.01 23.45 -21.70
C LYS A 67 -7.17 22.66 -20.69
N TYR A 68 -7.78 21.71 -19.99
CA TYR A 68 -7.08 20.93 -18.95
C TYR A 68 -6.01 20.01 -19.53
N VAL A 69 -6.25 19.39 -20.69
CA VAL A 69 -5.23 18.61 -21.40
C VAL A 69 -4.02 19.47 -21.77
N GLN A 70 -4.22 20.68 -22.27
CA GLN A 70 -3.12 21.61 -22.59
C GLN A 70 -2.37 22.07 -21.33
N GLN A 71 -3.07 22.19 -20.20
CA GLN A 71 -2.44 22.53 -18.92
C GLN A 71 -1.60 21.37 -18.40
N LEU A 72 -2.10 20.13 -18.47
CA LEU A 72 -1.34 18.93 -18.11
C LEU A 72 -0.07 18.77 -18.94
N ASP A 73 -0.17 18.93 -20.26
CA ASP A 73 0.99 18.83 -21.16
C ASP A 73 2.08 19.85 -20.79
N LYS A 74 1.69 21.08 -20.45
CA LYS A 74 2.63 22.12 -19.98
C LYS A 74 3.27 21.77 -18.64
N LEU A 75 2.50 21.21 -17.70
CA LEU A 75 3.02 20.81 -16.38
C LEU A 75 3.99 19.62 -16.51
N MET A 76 3.67 18.62 -17.32
CA MET A 76 4.47 17.40 -17.50
C MET A 76 5.80 17.61 -18.25
N ASN A 77 5.93 18.73 -18.96
CA ASN A 77 7.18 19.12 -19.61
C ASN A 77 8.20 19.73 -18.65
N LYS A 78 7.82 19.91 -17.37
CA LYS A 78 8.77 20.31 -16.31
C LYS A 78 9.56 19.08 -15.84
N SER A 79 10.88 19.22 -15.83
CA SER A 79 11.84 18.13 -15.50
C SER A 79 11.57 17.51 -14.12
N ASP A 80 11.24 18.35 -13.15
CA ASP A 80 11.32 18.00 -11.74
C ASP A 80 10.18 17.08 -11.31
N ILE A 81 9.04 17.15 -12.00
CA ILE A 81 7.89 16.28 -11.74
C ILE A 81 8.15 14.85 -12.22
N ARG A 82 8.88 14.67 -13.33
CA ARG A 82 9.16 13.33 -13.90
C ARG A 82 10.11 12.49 -13.04
N GLN A 83 10.78 13.09 -12.05
CA GLN A 83 11.55 12.37 -11.04
C GLN A 83 10.64 11.63 -10.04
N ALA A 84 9.38 12.07 -9.90
CA ALA A 84 8.37 11.32 -9.16
C ALA A 84 7.81 10.20 -10.04
N GLY A 85 7.88 8.95 -9.56
CA GLY A 85 7.38 7.77 -10.25
C GLY A 85 8.37 7.14 -11.23
N GLN A 86 7.88 6.22 -12.06
CA GLN A 86 8.70 5.44 -13.00
C GLN A 86 8.41 5.81 -14.46
N ALA A 87 9.41 5.63 -15.33
CA ALA A 87 9.31 5.95 -16.75
C ALA A 87 8.18 5.20 -17.47
N ALA A 88 7.87 3.96 -17.05
CA ALA A 88 6.78 3.17 -17.61
C ALA A 88 5.41 3.83 -17.39
N GLY A 89 5.12 4.29 -16.17
CA GLY A 89 3.89 5.01 -15.86
C GLY A 89 3.79 6.34 -16.62
N TRP A 90 4.89 7.08 -16.74
CA TRP A 90 4.92 8.33 -17.51
C TRP A 90 4.60 8.11 -18.99
N LYS A 91 5.12 7.05 -19.60
CA LYS A 91 4.79 6.69 -20.98
C LYS A 91 3.29 6.42 -21.15
N LEU A 92 2.67 5.65 -20.25
CA LEU A 92 1.24 5.37 -20.29
C LEU A 92 0.39 6.64 -20.05
N MET A 93 0.89 7.58 -19.26
CA MET A 93 0.26 8.89 -19.07
C MET A 93 0.33 9.73 -20.35
N ASP A 94 1.49 9.79 -21.00
CA ASP A 94 1.68 10.48 -22.29
C ASP A 94 0.73 9.90 -23.38
N GLU A 95 0.61 8.57 -23.46
CA GLU A 95 -0.34 7.89 -24.35
C GLU A 95 -1.80 8.25 -24.06
N SER A 96 -2.16 8.40 -22.78
CA SER A 96 -3.51 8.76 -22.36
C SER A 96 -3.88 10.19 -22.72
N ILE A 97 -2.94 11.13 -22.54
CA ILE A 97 -3.08 12.53 -22.98
C ILE A 97 -3.22 12.62 -24.50
N ALA A 98 -2.41 11.88 -25.24
CA ALA A 98 -2.49 11.81 -26.69
C ALA A 98 -3.86 11.26 -27.15
N SER A 99 -4.34 10.21 -26.50
CA SER A 99 -5.66 9.60 -26.77
C SER A 99 -6.81 10.59 -26.54
N ILE A 100 -6.80 11.34 -25.43
CA ILE A 100 -7.81 12.37 -25.17
C ILE A 100 -7.72 13.48 -26.19
N THR A 101 -6.51 13.98 -26.48
CA THR A 101 -6.29 15.04 -27.49
C THR A 101 -6.85 14.65 -28.84
N TYR A 102 -6.59 13.42 -29.27
CA TYR A 102 -7.10 12.88 -30.54
C TYR A 102 -8.64 12.77 -30.52
N THR A 103 -9.21 12.26 -29.44
CA THR A 103 -10.66 12.07 -29.29
C THR A 103 -11.40 13.40 -29.31
N LEU A 104 -10.89 14.40 -28.58
CA LEU A 104 -11.43 15.74 -28.54
C LEU A 104 -11.32 16.45 -29.91
N LYS A 105 -10.24 16.22 -30.68
CA LYS A 105 -10.03 16.80 -32.03
C LYS A 105 -10.97 16.23 -33.08
N ASN A 106 -11.22 14.94 -33.01
CA ASN A 106 -12.04 14.26 -34.02
C ASN A 106 -13.52 14.22 -33.67
N GLY A 107 -13.94 14.86 -32.57
CA GLY A 107 -15.34 15.00 -32.19
C GLY A 107 -16.03 13.68 -31.82
N LYS A 108 -15.27 12.62 -31.55
CA LYS A 108 -15.77 11.27 -31.20
C LYS A 108 -16.65 11.28 -29.93
N VAL A 109 -17.40 10.20 -29.72
CA VAL A 109 -18.42 10.07 -28.65
C VAL A 109 -17.80 10.27 -27.26
N THR A 110 -18.56 10.88 -26.35
CA THR A 110 -18.16 11.29 -24.99
C THR A 110 -17.58 10.16 -24.13
N SER A 111 -18.04 8.92 -24.30
CA SER A 111 -17.54 7.73 -23.58
C SER A 111 -16.05 7.46 -23.80
N ASP A 112 -15.49 7.95 -24.90
CA ASP A 112 -14.18 7.51 -25.37
C ASP A 112 -13.02 8.12 -24.57
N TRP A 113 -13.22 9.30 -23.97
CA TRP A 113 -12.14 10.01 -23.26
C TRP A 113 -12.27 10.01 -21.73
N LEU A 114 -13.42 9.60 -21.18
CA LEU A 114 -13.62 9.49 -19.72
C LEU A 114 -12.66 8.48 -19.08
N THR A 115 -12.51 7.31 -19.68
CA THR A 115 -11.59 6.27 -19.18
C THR A 115 -10.14 6.75 -19.14
N ALA A 116 -9.71 7.47 -20.19
CA ALA A 116 -8.37 8.03 -20.24
C ALA A 116 -8.19 9.16 -19.21
N ALA A 117 -9.22 9.99 -18.98
CA ALA A 117 -9.18 11.03 -17.96
C ALA A 117 -9.12 10.43 -16.54
N ALA A 118 -9.89 9.37 -16.27
CA ALA A 118 -9.86 8.65 -15.00
C ALA A 118 -8.48 8.05 -14.74
N ARG A 119 -7.88 7.42 -15.76
CA ARG A 119 -6.52 6.89 -15.67
C ARG A 119 -5.50 7.98 -15.34
N ILE A 120 -5.57 9.15 -16.00
CA ILE A 120 -4.69 10.28 -15.70
C ILE A 120 -4.88 10.71 -14.24
N HIS A 121 -6.12 10.87 -13.78
CA HIS A 121 -6.41 11.25 -12.39
C HIS A 121 -5.87 10.25 -11.36
N LEU A 122 -6.07 8.95 -11.58
CA LEU A 122 -5.50 7.91 -10.72
C LEU A 122 -3.96 7.95 -10.71
N THR A 123 -3.36 8.28 -11.85
CA THR A 123 -1.90 8.37 -11.99
C THR A 123 -1.33 9.57 -11.22
N THR A 124 -1.96 10.74 -11.31
CA THR A 124 -1.52 11.93 -10.58
C THR A 124 -1.72 11.80 -9.08
N ASP A 125 -2.84 11.20 -8.67
CA ASP A 125 -3.10 10.87 -7.27
C ASP A 125 -2.03 9.90 -6.71
N ALA A 126 -1.66 8.87 -7.49
CA ALA A 126 -0.62 7.92 -7.13
C ALA A 126 0.76 8.58 -6.92
N LEU A 127 1.08 9.63 -7.68
CA LEU A 127 2.32 10.38 -7.50
C LEU A 127 2.28 11.29 -6.26
N LEU A 128 1.12 11.86 -5.95
CA LEU A 128 0.95 12.80 -4.85
C LEU A 128 0.81 12.09 -3.48
N ARG A 129 0.13 10.94 -3.45
CA ARG A 129 -0.20 10.17 -2.24
C ARG A 129 0.19 8.70 -2.43
N PRO A 130 1.49 8.35 -2.46
CA PRO A 130 1.93 7.00 -2.79
C PRO A 130 1.36 5.91 -1.85
N ASP A 131 1.28 6.19 -0.55
CA ASP A 131 0.84 5.22 0.47
C ASP A 131 -0.69 5.02 0.52
N HIS A 132 -1.45 5.98 0.00
CA HIS A 132 -2.92 6.00 0.08
C HIS A 132 -3.56 6.31 -1.28
N ALA A 133 -2.91 5.84 -2.35
CA ALA A 133 -3.37 6.12 -3.69
C ALA A 133 -4.73 5.47 -3.96
N LEU A 134 -5.63 6.20 -4.62
CA LEU A 134 -6.99 5.81 -4.95
C LEU A 134 -7.03 4.50 -5.76
N TRP A 135 -6.02 4.25 -6.60
CA TRP A 135 -5.98 3.02 -7.39
C TRP A 135 -5.85 1.76 -6.52
N LEU A 136 -5.33 1.84 -5.30
CA LEU A 136 -5.25 0.69 -4.38
C LEU A 136 -6.64 0.15 -4.02
N GLN A 137 -7.66 1.02 -4.03
CA GLN A 137 -9.05 0.61 -3.77
C GLN A 137 -9.62 -0.30 -4.87
N TYR A 138 -8.95 -0.40 -6.03
CA TYR A 138 -9.37 -1.29 -7.11
C TYR A 138 -9.03 -2.75 -6.86
N GLU A 139 -8.20 -3.08 -5.86
CA GLU A 139 -7.87 -4.47 -5.53
C GLU A 139 -9.14 -5.33 -5.38
N LYS A 140 -10.03 -4.88 -4.49
CA LYS A 140 -11.31 -5.55 -4.25
C LYS A 140 -12.16 -5.65 -5.51
N VAL A 141 -12.23 -4.57 -6.30
CA VAL A 141 -13.03 -4.53 -7.54
C VAL A 141 -12.49 -5.55 -8.55
N MET A 142 -11.17 -5.67 -8.67
CA MET A 142 -10.53 -6.62 -9.59
C MET A 142 -10.71 -8.07 -9.12
N LEU A 143 -10.64 -8.34 -7.82
CA LEU A 143 -10.90 -9.66 -7.27
C LEU A 143 -12.37 -10.06 -7.46
N GLU A 144 -13.32 -9.14 -7.28
CA GLU A 144 -14.74 -9.37 -7.56
C GLU A 144 -15.00 -9.69 -9.04
N ASP A 145 -14.28 -9.03 -9.97
CA ASP A 145 -14.35 -9.36 -11.39
C ASP A 145 -13.85 -10.79 -11.68
N LEU A 146 -12.74 -11.21 -11.06
CA LEU A 146 -12.21 -12.57 -11.21
C LEU A 146 -13.14 -13.62 -10.59
N GLU A 147 -13.74 -13.33 -9.44
CA GLU A 147 -14.76 -14.19 -8.84
C GLU A 147 -15.96 -14.32 -9.79
N ARG A 148 -16.36 -13.24 -10.46
CA ARG A 148 -17.40 -13.27 -11.49
C ARG A 148 -17.00 -14.10 -12.71
N VAL A 149 -15.75 -14.03 -13.15
CA VAL A 149 -15.21 -14.92 -14.22
C VAL A 149 -15.30 -16.38 -13.76
N ASN A 150 -14.80 -16.69 -12.57
CA ASN A 150 -14.79 -18.04 -12.01
C ASN A 150 -16.20 -18.63 -11.88
N ARG A 151 -17.13 -17.86 -11.31
CA ARG A 151 -18.55 -18.25 -11.21
C ARG A 151 -19.22 -18.40 -12.57
N SER A 152 -18.76 -17.69 -13.60
CA SER A 152 -19.32 -17.80 -14.95
C SER A 152 -18.77 -19.02 -15.68
N TRP A 153 -17.49 -19.34 -15.45
CA TRP A 153 -16.84 -20.53 -15.98
C TRP A 153 -17.46 -21.82 -15.42
N ASN A 154 -17.69 -21.87 -14.11
CA ASN A 154 -18.21 -23.05 -13.41
C ASN A 154 -19.74 -23.19 -13.43
N ARG A 155 -20.44 -22.48 -14.32
CA ARG A 155 -21.90 -22.66 -14.46
C ARG A 155 -22.22 -24.01 -15.08
N GLN A 156 -23.35 -24.59 -14.68
CA GLN A 156 -23.85 -25.87 -15.23
C GLN A 156 -24.48 -25.75 -16.62
N THR A 157 -24.30 -24.60 -17.28
CA THR A 157 -24.85 -24.28 -18.61
C THR A 157 -23.77 -24.38 -19.67
N ASP A 158 -24.13 -24.79 -20.89
CA ASP A 158 -23.18 -24.97 -22.01
C ASP A 158 -22.52 -23.65 -22.49
N ASP A 159 -22.92 -22.50 -21.94
CA ASP A 159 -22.40 -21.17 -22.25
C ASP A 159 -21.36 -20.64 -21.24
N GLY A 160 -20.91 -21.46 -20.28
CA GLY A 160 -20.00 -21.03 -19.20
C GLY A 160 -18.71 -20.35 -19.71
N ALA A 161 -18.10 -20.90 -20.76
CA ALA A 161 -16.91 -20.32 -21.39
C ALA A 161 -17.18 -18.94 -22.03
N ILE A 162 -18.33 -18.78 -22.69
CA ILE A 162 -18.75 -17.53 -23.32
C ILE A 162 -19.02 -16.47 -22.24
N ALA A 163 -19.73 -16.86 -21.18
CA ALA A 163 -20.05 -15.99 -20.06
C ALA A 163 -18.78 -15.54 -19.31
N ALA A 164 -17.84 -16.46 -19.06
CA ALA A 164 -16.55 -16.16 -18.43
C ALA A 164 -15.70 -15.21 -19.29
N ARG A 165 -15.61 -15.46 -20.60
CA ARG A 165 -14.89 -14.58 -21.52
C ARG A 165 -15.49 -13.17 -21.58
N ALA A 166 -16.82 -13.07 -21.51
CA ALA A 166 -17.50 -11.79 -21.43
C ALA A 166 -17.25 -11.09 -20.09
N ALA A 167 -17.24 -11.82 -18.96
CA ALA A 167 -16.92 -11.28 -17.64
C ALA A 167 -15.49 -10.70 -17.59
N MET A 168 -14.53 -11.32 -18.28
CA MET A 168 -13.14 -10.84 -18.37
C MET A 168 -13.01 -9.44 -19.00
N ASN A 169 -14.01 -8.97 -19.73
CA ASN A 169 -14.00 -7.60 -20.24
C ASN A 169 -14.07 -6.55 -19.12
N SER A 170 -14.76 -6.83 -18.02
CA SER A 170 -14.84 -5.91 -16.87
C SER A 170 -13.48 -5.82 -16.18
N PHE A 171 -12.85 -6.98 -15.94
CA PHE A 171 -11.49 -7.07 -15.43
C PHE A 171 -10.50 -6.28 -16.29
N ASN A 172 -10.51 -6.48 -17.62
CA ASN A 172 -9.64 -5.76 -18.54
C ASN A 172 -9.90 -4.24 -18.52
N GLN A 173 -11.16 -3.81 -18.40
CA GLN A 173 -11.47 -2.39 -18.27
C GLN A 173 -10.92 -1.79 -16.98
N HIS A 174 -11.02 -2.48 -15.85
CA HIS A 174 -10.48 -2.02 -14.58
C HIS A 174 -8.95 -2.01 -14.56
N LEU A 175 -8.31 -3.08 -15.04
CA LEU A 175 -6.86 -3.12 -15.22
C LEU A 175 -6.38 -1.95 -16.09
N SER A 176 -7.04 -1.72 -17.22
CA SER A 176 -6.70 -0.62 -18.12
C SER A 176 -6.87 0.77 -17.48
N ARG A 177 -7.74 0.94 -16.49
CA ARG A 177 -7.90 2.22 -15.76
C ARG A 177 -6.75 2.46 -14.79
N ILE A 178 -6.29 1.41 -14.09
CA ILE A 178 -5.26 1.55 -13.05
C ILE A 178 -3.83 1.39 -13.57
N GLU A 179 -3.65 0.83 -14.76
CA GLU A 179 -2.34 0.40 -15.29
C GLU A 179 -1.28 1.51 -15.17
N ALA A 180 -1.59 2.73 -15.61
CA ALA A 180 -0.64 3.84 -15.54
C ALA A 180 -0.27 4.21 -14.09
N ALA A 181 -1.23 4.22 -13.17
CA ALA A 181 -1.00 4.50 -11.75
C ALA A 181 -0.17 3.40 -11.08
N ALA A 182 -0.50 2.13 -11.36
CA ALA A 182 0.28 0.99 -10.90
C ALA A 182 1.72 1.05 -11.44
N SER A 183 1.91 1.38 -12.72
CA SER A 183 3.23 1.54 -13.35
C SER A 183 4.03 2.72 -12.80
N MET A 184 3.43 3.66 -12.08
CA MET A 184 4.18 4.70 -11.36
C MET A 184 4.82 4.18 -10.08
N GLN A 185 4.17 3.24 -9.40
CA GLN A 185 4.53 2.83 -8.04
C GLN A 185 5.07 1.39 -7.93
N ARG A 186 4.78 0.53 -8.90
CA ARG A 186 5.13 -0.89 -8.88
C ARG A 186 6.14 -1.22 -9.97
N PRO A 187 6.98 -2.24 -9.78
CA PRO A 187 7.87 -2.71 -10.83
C PRO A 187 7.07 -3.15 -12.05
N THR A 188 7.55 -2.80 -13.25
CA THR A 188 6.91 -3.15 -14.53
C THR A 188 6.68 -4.64 -14.66
N GLU A 189 7.58 -5.47 -14.10
CA GLU A 189 7.50 -6.93 -14.16
C GLU A 189 6.20 -7.49 -13.54
N ARG A 190 5.65 -6.83 -12.50
CA ARG A 190 4.39 -7.28 -11.88
C ARG A 190 3.19 -7.03 -12.77
N ILE A 191 3.23 -5.94 -13.53
CA ILE A 191 2.14 -5.55 -14.45
C ILE A 191 2.21 -6.42 -15.71
N ASP A 192 3.42 -6.66 -16.22
CA ASP A 192 3.63 -7.55 -17.37
C ASP A 192 3.20 -8.98 -17.04
N GLU A 193 3.55 -9.51 -15.87
CA GLU A 193 3.08 -10.83 -15.42
C GLU A 193 1.54 -10.88 -15.39
N LEU A 194 0.89 -9.86 -14.82
CA LEU A 194 -0.56 -9.81 -14.75
C LEU A 194 -1.20 -9.80 -16.16
N ARG A 195 -0.63 -9.04 -17.09
CA ARG A 195 -1.07 -8.98 -18.48
C ARG A 195 -0.90 -10.32 -19.20
N ASP A 196 0.24 -10.98 -19.01
CA ASP A 196 0.53 -12.28 -19.61
C ASP A 196 -0.43 -13.34 -19.11
N ARG A 197 -0.69 -13.40 -17.80
CA ARG A 197 -1.68 -14.32 -17.21
C ARG A 197 -3.09 -14.03 -17.68
N MET A 198 -3.47 -12.75 -17.78
CA MET A 198 -4.77 -12.36 -18.33
C MET A 198 -4.91 -12.82 -19.78
N GLN A 199 -3.89 -12.63 -20.60
CA GLN A 199 -3.88 -13.08 -22.00
C GLN A 199 -3.98 -14.61 -22.09
N TYR A 200 -3.20 -15.33 -21.29
CA TYR A 200 -3.25 -16.78 -21.24
C TYR A 200 -4.63 -17.31 -20.81
N THR A 201 -5.23 -16.69 -19.79
CA THR A 201 -6.58 -17.01 -19.34
C THR A 201 -7.60 -16.79 -20.46
N ASN A 202 -7.51 -15.66 -21.18
CA ASN A 202 -8.38 -15.39 -22.32
C ASN A 202 -8.26 -16.46 -23.42
N VAL A 203 -7.05 -16.91 -23.73
CA VAL A 203 -6.82 -18.00 -24.71
C VAL A 203 -7.49 -19.30 -24.26
N LEU A 204 -7.38 -19.65 -22.98
CA LEU A 204 -8.03 -20.85 -22.44
C LEU A 204 -9.56 -20.76 -22.47
N LEU A 205 -10.12 -19.59 -22.14
CA LEU A 205 -11.56 -19.34 -22.21
C LEU A 205 -12.07 -19.43 -23.66
N GLU A 206 -11.33 -18.86 -24.62
CA GLU A 206 -11.67 -18.93 -26.05
C GLU A 206 -11.56 -20.36 -26.61
N ALA A 207 -10.60 -21.16 -26.13
CA ALA A 207 -10.55 -22.59 -26.43
C ALA A 207 -11.70 -23.36 -25.76
N GLY A 208 -12.12 -22.95 -24.56
CA GLY A 208 -13.30 -23.47 -23.86
C GLY A 208 -14.59 -23.27 -24.66
N MET A 209 -14.75 -22.12 -25.32
CA MET A 209 -15.89 -21.85 -26.22
C MET A 209 -15.96 -22.82 -27.41
N LYS A 210 -14.83 -23.45 -27.78
CA LYS A 210 -14.73 -24.44 -28.85
C LYS A 210 -14.78 -25.88 -28.35
N GLY A 211 -14.93 -26.10 -27.04
CA GLY A 211 -14.85 -27.41 -26.39
C GLY A 211 -13.45 -28.03 -26.39
N GLN A 212 -12.40 -27.22 -26.50
CA GLN A 212 -11.01 -27.67 -26.68
C GLN A 212 -10.14 -27.52 -25.42
N THR A 213 -10.70 -27.01 -24.32
CA THR A 213 -9.99 -26.71 -23.08
C THR A 213 -10.31 -27.74 -21.99
N LYS A 214 -9.31 -28.01 -21.13
CA LYS A 214 -9.50 -28.80 -19.91
C LYS A 214 -9.92 -27.89 -18.76
N GLN A 215 -10.88 -28.33 -17.95
CA GLN A 215 -11.40 -27.58 -16.81
C GLN A 215 -10.31 -27.17 -15.82
N ASP A 216 -9.50 -28.13 -15.38
CA ASP A 216 -8.40 -27.90 -14.44
C ASP A 216 -7.40 -26.82 -14.91
N TRP A 217 -7.15 -26.72 -16.22
CA TRP A 217 -6.21 -25.74 -16.76
C TRP A 217 -6.77 -24.32 -16.66
N THR A 218 -8.05 -24.15 -16.95
CA THR A 218 -8.71 -22.85 -16.81
C THR A 218 -8.85 -22.45 -15.35
N ASP A 219 -9.22 -23.39 -14.47
CA ASP A 219 -9.36 -23.12 -13.03
C ASP A 219 -8.02 -22.67 -12.43
N ASN A 220 -6.93 -23.37 -12.75
CA ASN A 220 -5.59 -22.98 -12.33
C ASN A 220 -5.19 -21.61 -12.90
N SER A 221 -5.51 -21.34 -14.17
CA SER A 221 -5.19 -20.06 -14.81
C SER A 221 -5.93 -18.88 -14.17
N ILE A 222 -7.19 -19.07 -13.78
CA ILE A 222 -7.97 -18.06 -13.04
C ILE A 222 -7.36 -17.85 -11.64
N SER A 223 -7.03 -18.93 -10.91
CA SER A 223 -6.38 -18.82 -9.60
C SER A 223 -5.01 -18.15 -9.66
N ASP A 224 -4.23 -18.44 -10.71
CA ASP A 224 -2.94 -17.82 -11.00
C ASP A 224 -3.10 -16.32 -11.28
N LEU A 225 -4.18 -15.94 -11.98
CA LEU A 225 -4.52 -14.55 -12.25
C LEU A 225 -4.88 -13.80 -10.95
N GLU A 226 -5.67 -14.43 -10.07
CA GLU A 226 -5.97 -13.89 -8.73
C GLU A 226 -4.70 -13.66 -7.90
N PHE A 227 -3.77 -14.62 -7.93
CA PHE A 227 -2.48 -14.48 -7.25
C PHE A 227 -1.67 -13.29 -7.79
N SER A 228 -1.63 -13.09 -9.11
CA SER A 228 -0.92 -11.94 -9.70
C SER A 228 -1.60 -10.61 -9.40
N VAL A 229 -2.93 -10.57 -9.24
CA VAL A 229 -3.63 -9.37 -8.75
C VAL A 229 -3.16 -9.05 -7.34
N ASN A 230 -3.25 -9.99 -6.40
CA ASN A 230 -2.79 -9.78 -5.03
C ASN A 230 -1.33 -9.33 -4.99
N ARG A 231 -0.46 -9.94 -5.80
CA ARG A 231 0.96 -9.56 -5.91
C ARG A 231 1.15 -8.14 -6.43
N LEU A 232 0.29 -7.63 -7.31
CA LEU A 232 0.37 -6.26 -7.82
C LEU A 232 0.07 -5.24 -6.71
N PHE A 233 -0.96 -5.51 -5.91
CA PHE A 233 -1.42 -4.63 -4.84
C PHE A 233 -0.59 -4.77 -3.55
N ASP A 234 0.09 -5.91 -3.36
CA ASP A 234 0.99 -6.13 -2.23
C ASP A 234 2.14 -5.09 -2.19
N ASN A 235 2.13 -4.30 -1.12
CA ASN A 235 3.14 -3.28 -0.83
C ASN A 235 4.45 -3.87 -0.29
N GLY A 236 4.52 -5.18 -0.03
CA GLY A 236 5.65 -5.83 0.66
C GLY A 236 5.79 -5.41 2.12
N GLN A 237 4.88 -4.57 2.61
CA GLN A 237 4.60 -4.40 4.03
C GLN A 237 3.65 -5.53 4.43
N PRO A 238 3.78 -6.14 5.62
CA PRO A 238 2.69 -6.96 6.14
C PRO A 238 1.42 -6.12 6.04
N GLN A 239 0.39 -6.66 5.37
CA GLN A 239 -0.93 -6.04 5.32
C GLN A 239 -1.36 -5.79 6.77
N ASP A 240 -1.15 -4.56 7.25
CA ASP A 240 -1.96 -3.96 8.30
C ASP A 240 -3.33 -3.60 7.69
N GLU A 241 -3.95 -4.58 7.02
CA GLU A 241 -5.40 -4.61 6.91
C GLU A 241 -5.88 -5.05 8.28
N GLU A 242 -6.61 -4.18 8.96
CA GLU A 242 -7.25 -4.46 10.25
C GLU A 242 -7.78 -5.90 10.34
N PRO A 243 -7.24 -6.73 11.26
CA PRO A 243 -8.06 -7.71 11.93
C PRO A 243 -8.61 -7.04 13.19
N VAL A 244 -9.94 -6.94 13.30
CA VAL A 244 -10.59 -6.97 14.62
C VAL A 244 -10.37 -8.39 15.19
N VAL A 245 -9.13 -8.67 15.55
CA VAL A 245 -8.71 -9.76 16.41
C VAL A 245 -7.69 -9.11 17.32
N ALA A 246 -8.06 -8.97 18.60
CA ALA A 246 -7.21 -8.38 19.62
C ALA A 246 -5.77 -8.90 19.46
N PRO A 247 -4.74 -8.04 19.49
CA PRO A 247 -3.37 -8.52 19.42
C PRO A 247 -3.18 -9.55 20.54
N ILE A 248 -2.76 -10.76 20.17
CA ILE A 248 -2.16 -11.70 21.12
C ILE A 248 -0.98 -10.93 21.68
N GLY A 249 -1.14 -10.45 22.92
CA GLY A 249 -0.28 -9.45 23.52
C GLY A 249 1.17 -9.84 23.33
N GLU A 250 1.93 -8.96 22.67
CA GLU A 250 3.37 -9.08 22.63
C GLU A 250 3.86 -9.25 24.06
N ALA A 251 4.50 -10.38 24.36
CA ALA A 251 5.04 -10.63 25.67
C ALA A 251 6.12 -9.59 25.94
N HIS A 252 5.74 -8.48 26.58
CA HIS A 252 6.64 -7.39 26.91
C HIS A 252 7.83 -7.96 27.70
N PRO A 253 9.05 -8.02 27.12
CA PRO A 253 10.18 -8.70 27.74
C PRO A 253 10.56 -8.09 29.10
N ILE A 254 10.18 -6.82 29.30
CA ILE A 254 10.40 -6.06 30.52
C ILE A 254 9.64 -6.66 31.71
N SER A 255 8.43 -7.18 31.52
CA SER A 255 7.62 -7.74 32.62
C SER A 255 8.26 -9.00 33.21
N TRP A 256 8.82 -9.85 32.35
CA TRP A 256 9.52 -11.07 32.76
C TRP A 256 10.85 -10.76 33.46
N ILE A 257 11.59 -9.75 32.97
CA ILE A 257 12.84 -9.29 33.59
C ILE A 257 12.58 -8.69 34.97
N LEU A 258 11.51 -7.90 35.14
CA LEU A 258 11.14 -7.33 36.43
C LEU A 258 10.69 -8.40 37.43
N LEU A 259 9.95 -9.41 36.98
CA LEU A 259 9.55 -10.54 37.83
C LEU A 259 10.77 -11.33 38.32
N LEU A 260 11.73 -11.60 37.44
CA LEU A 260 12.96 -12.31 37.79
C LEU A 260 13.83 -11.47 38.75
N GLY A 261 13.93 -10.17 38.50
CA GLY A 261 14.62 -9.23 39.40
C GLY A 261 13.98 -9.16 40.79
N ALA A 262 12.65 -9.16 40.88
CA ALA A 262 11.92 -9.15 42.15
C ALA A 262 12.16 -10.43 42.97
N ILE A 263 12.22 -11.59 42.32
CA ILE A 263 12.51 -12.87 42.98
C ILE A 263 13.93 -12.88 43.54
N ILE A 264 14.93 -12.42 42.77
CA ILE A 264 16.32 -12.35 43.25
C ILE A 264 16.43 -11.42 44.46
N MET A 265 15.81 -10.24 44.38
CA MET A 265 15.77 -9.28 45.50
C MET A 265 15.11 -9.87 46.75
N ALA A 266 14.01 -10.61 46.60
CA ALA A 266 13.33 -11.26 47.71
C ALA A 266 14.22 -12.32 48.40
N VAL A 267 14.93 -13.14 47.61
CA VAL A 267 15.83 -14.18 48.14
C VAL A 267 17.04 -13.56 48.84
N LEU A 268 17.66 -12.53 48.27
CA LEU A 268 18.78 -11.82 48.90
C LEU A 268 18.35 -11.11 50.19
N THR A 269 17.17 -10.52 50.20
CA THR A 269 16.62 -9.88 51.40
C THR A 269 16.34 -10.91 52.49
N TYR A 270 15.75 -12.05 52.14
CA TYR A 270 15.46 -13.13 53.08
C TYR A 270 16.73 -13.76 53.66
N THR A 271 17.73 -14.03 52.82
CA THR A 271 19.01 -14.58 53.26
C THR A 271 19.79 -13.58 54.12
N GLY A 272 19.78 -12.29 53.76
CA GLY A 272 20.34 -11.21 54.58
C GLY A 272 19.68 -11.10 55.94
N TRP A 273 18.35 -11.14 56.00
CA TRP A 273 17.58 -11.13 57.25
C TRP A 273 17.85 -12.37 58.10
N ARG A 274 17.91 -13.56 57.48
CA ARG A 274 18.23 -14.82 58.16
C ARG A 274 19.63 -14.77 58.78
N LYS A 275 20.62 -14.26 58.04
CA LYS A 275 21.99 -14.12 58.54
C LYS A 275 22.07 -13.11 59.68
N TYR A 276 21.37 -11.98 59.57
CA TYR A 276 21.28 -10.99 60.65
C TYR A 276 20.63 -11.56 61.93
N LYS A 277 19.60 -12.40 61.78
CA LYS A 277 18.96 -13.07 62.92
C LYS A 277 19.85 -14.12 63.58
N GLN A 278 20.69 -14.82 62.81
CA GLN A 278 21.57 -15.86 63.33
C GLN A 278 22.87 -15.32 63.93
N GLN A 279 23.35 -14.16 63.46
CA GLN A 279 24.56 -13.49 63.97
C GLN A 279 24.33 -11.97 64.02
N PRO A 280 23.65 -11.46 65.06
CA PRO A 280 23.36 -10.02 65.16
C PRO A 280 24.63 -9.17 65.34
N TYR A 281 25.72 -9.76 65.84
CA TYR A 281 27.03 -9.14 65.96
C TYR A 281 28.09 -10.13 65.48
N GLY A 282 28.61 -9.91 64.27
CA GLY A 282 29.71 -10.69 63.70
C GLY A 282 31.04 -10.39 64.38
N VAL A 283 31.16 -10.73 65.67
CA VAL A 283 32.43 -10.80 66.38
C VAL A 283 32.77 -12.27 66.55
N LYS A 284 33.75 -12.74 65.78
CA LYS A 284 34.46 -13.99 66.08
C LYS A 284 35.08 -13.82 67.48
N PRO A 285 34.83 -14.71 68.46
CA PRO A 285 35.65 -14.71 69.65
C PRO A 285 37.09 -15.03 69.23
N LEU A 286 38.01 -14.14 69.59
CA LEU A 286 39.44 -14.37 69.44
C LEU A 286 39.82 -15.50 70.40
N SER A 287 40.10 -16.67 69.83
CA SER A 287 40.95 -17.70 70.44
C SER A 287 42.26 -17.76 69.66
#